data_AF-A0A6A0B2C6-F1
#
_entry.id   AF-A0A6A0B2C6-F1
#
_cell.length_a   1.000
_cell.length_b   1.000
_cell.length_c   1.000
_cell.angle_alpha   90.00
_cell.angle_beta   90.00
_cell.angle_gamma   90.00
#
_symmetry.space_group_name_H-M   'P 1'
#
loop_
_entity.id
_entity.type
_entity.pdbx_description
1 polymer ?
#
loop_
_entity_poly.entity_id
_entity_poly.type
_entity_poly.pdbx_seq_one_letter_code
_entity_poly.pdbx_strand_id
1 'polypeptide(L)'
;MDLQALAADLIARTEKAVEQIAGLSAHTGITFKVADVVDAVERDLPAGYPEPTAEGALTRRDVIASMAEDVLSGAIYEDRA
;
A
#
# COMPACT_ATOMS: atom_id res chain seq x y z
N MET A 1 -8.79 17.83 6.08
CA MET A 1 -7.89 16.67 6.27
C MET A 1 -6.59 17.03 5.58
N ASP A 2 -5.46 16.86 6.26
CA ASP A 2 -4.14 17.14 5.68
C ASP A 2 -3.76 16.00 4.72
N LEU A 3 -3.32 16.36 3.50
CA LEU A 3 -2.88 15.40 2.48
C LEU A 3 -1.66 14.60 2.95
N GLN A 4 -0.79 15.19 3.77
CA GLN A 4 0.36 14.49 4.35
C GLN A 4 -0.07 13.42 5.35
N ALA A 5 -1.09 13.71 6.17
CA ALA A 5 -1.64 12.75 7.12
C ALA A 5 -2.35 11.59 6.40
N LEU A 6 -3.02 11.89 5.28
CA LEU A 6 -3.63 10.87 4.43
C LEU A 6 -2.58 9.95 3.78
N ALA A 7 -1.53 10.53 3.21
CA ALA A 7 -0.44 9.77 2.61
C ALA A 7 0.26 8.88 3.66
N ALA A 8 0.55 9.42 4.85
CA ALA A 8 1.16 8.65 5.94
C ALA A 8 0.28 7.48 6.43
N ASP A 9 -1.04 7.69 6.53
CA ASP A 9 -1.98 6.61 6.87
C ASP A 9 -1.99 5.52 5.80
N LEU A 10 -1.98 5.90 4.51
CA LEU A 10 -1.94 4.94 3.41
C LEU A 10 -0.61 4.16 3.36
N ILE A 11 0.53 4.81 3.63
CA ILE A 11 1.83 4.15 3.78
C ILE A 11 1.75 3.10 4.90
N ALA A 12 1.32 3.49 6.11
CA ALA A 12 1.29 2.59 7.26
C ALA A 12 0.39 1.36 7.04
N ARG A 13 -0.73 1.52 6.34
CA ARG A 13 -1.61 0.40 5.95
C ARG A 13 -0.96 -0.51 4.92
N THR A 14 -0.25 0.07 3.97
CA THR A 14 0.47 -0.68 2.94
C THR A 14 1.62 -1.48 3.54
N GLU A 15 2.42 -0.89 4.44
CA GLU A 15 3.48 -1.59 5.18
C GLU A 15 2.92 -2.78 5.97
N LYS A 16 1.83 -2.58 6.72
CA LYS A 16 1.17 -3.64 7.48
C LYS A 16 0.67 -4.78 6.59
N ALA A 17 0.09 -4.46 5.42
CA ALA A 17 -0.37 -5.46 4.47
C ALA A 17 0.80 -6.24 3.86
N VAL A 18 1.89 -5.56 3.51
CA VAL A 18 3.13 -6.20 3.04
C VAL A 18 3.69 -7.14 4.10
N GLU A 19 3.78 -6.71 5.36
CA GLU A 19 4.29 -7.54 6.46
C GLU A 19 3.43 -8.80 6.68
N GLN A 20 2.11 -8.66 6.68
CA GLN A 20 1.19 -9.80 6.80
C GLN A 20 1.37 -10.80 5.66
N ILE A 21 1.45 -10.32 4.43
CA ILE A 21 1.62 -11.15 3.24
C ILE A 21 3.00 -11.79 3.22
N ALA A 22 4.06 -11.07 3.59
CA ALA A 22 5.41 -11.60 3.71
C ALA A 22 5.48 -12.71 4.77
N GLY A 23 4.85 -12.49 5.93
CA GLY A 23 4.74 -13.49 7.00
C GLY A 23 3.99 -14.75 6.56
N LEU A 24 2.87 -14.59 5.83
CA LEU A 24 2.12 -15.70 5.25
C LEU A 24 2.94 -16.44 4.19
N SER A 25 3.64 -15.71 3.32
CA SER A 25 4.58 -16.25 2.32
C SER A 25 5.61 -17.16 2.99
N ALA A 26 6.25 -16.66 4.05
CA ALA A 26 7.28 -17.38 4.78
C ALA A 26 6.74 -18.63 5.49
N HIS A 27 5.51 -18.56 6.02
CA HIS A 27 4.90 -19.67 6.74
C HIS A 27 4.32 -20.76 5.82
N THR A 28 3.75 -20.36 4.68
CA THR A 28 3.01 -21.26 3.77
C THR A 28 3.84 -21.70 2.57
N GLY A 29 4.92 -21.00 2.24
CA GLY A 29 5.70 -21.18 1.02
C GLY A 29 4.97 -20.73 -0.25
N ILE A 30 3.81 -20.07 -0.13
CA ILE A 30 3.03 -19.57 -1.26
C ILE A 30 3.59 -18.21 -1.67
N THR A 31 3.86 -18.02 -2.96
CA THR A 31 4.22 -16.71 -3.50
C THR A 31 2.97 -15.84 -3.68
N PHE A 32 3.00 -14.64 -3.14
CA PHE A 32 1.96 -13.61 -3.33
C PHE A 32 2.41 -12.56 -4.36
N LYS A 33 1.43 -11.88 -4.96
CA LYS A 33 1.64 -10.78 -5.92
C LYS A 33 1.33 -9.44 -5.26
N VAL A 34 1.84 -8.35 -5.85
CA VAL A 34 1.50 -6.97 -5.44
C VAL A 34 -0.03 -6.74 -5.43
N ALA A 35 -0.76 -7.36 -6.35
CA ALA A 35 -2.22 -7.29 -6.38
C ALA A 35 -2.89 -7.81 -5.09
N ASP A 36 -2.30 -8.81 -4.42
CA ASP A 36 -2.82 -9.33 -3.15
C ASP A 36 -2.62 -8.31 -2.02
N VAL A 37 -1.53 -7.54 -2.07
CA VAL A 37 -1.27 -6.42 -1.14
C VAL A 37 -2.29 -5.31 -1.37
N VAL A 38 -2.54 -4.93 -2.63
CA VAL A 38 -3.54 -3.92 -2.98
C VAL A 38 -4.92 -4.32 -2.47
N ASP A 39 -5.33 -5.57 -2.68
CA ASP A 39 -6.61 -6.09 -2.19
C ASP A 39 -6.70 -6.09 -0.66
N ALA A 40 -5.61 -6.43 0.03
CA ALA A 40 -5.56 -6.40 1.49
C ALA A 40 -5.69 -4.97 2.04
N VAL A 41 -5.00 -4.00 1.44
CA VAL A 41 -5.10 -2.58 1.81
C VAL A 41 -6.50 -2.07 1.53
N GLU A 42 -7.07 -2.32 0.35
CA GLU A 42 -8.43 -1.85 0.01
C GLU A 42 -9.51 -2.41 0.94
N ARG A 43 -9.36 -3.65 1.42
CA ARG A 43 -10.29 -4.24 2.41
C ARG A 43 -10.19 -3.59 3.78
N ASP A 44 -9.02 -3.06 4.15
CA ASP A 44 -8.78 -2.41 5.44
C ASP A 44 -9.15 -0.91 5.42
N LEU A 45 -9.36 -0.33 4.24
CA LEU A 45 -9.77 1.07 4.10
C LEU A 45 -11.19 1.30 4.65
N PRO A 46 -11.40 2.35 5.46
CA PRO A 46 -12.73 2.69 5.95
C PRO A 46 -13.64 3.19 4.83
N ALA A 47 -14.96 2.96 4.98
CA ALA A 47 -15.95 3.50 4.07
C ALA A 47 -15.85 5.04 4.00
N GLY A 48 -15.80 5.60 2.79
CA GLY A 48 -15.64 7.04 2.58
C GLY A 48 -14.19 7.53 2.62
N TYR A 49 -13.19 6.63 2.55
CA TYR A 49 -11.80 7.02 2.38
C TYR A 49 -11.65 7.91 1.14
N PRO A 50 -10.95 9.06 1.25
CA PRO A 50 -10.83 10.00 0.15
C PRO A 50 -10.14 9.35 -1.05
N GLU A 51 -10.71 9.59 -2.23
CA GLU A 51 -10.10 9.17 -3.48
C GLU A 51 -8.87 10.02 -3.79
N PRO A 52 -7.83 9.44 -4.42
CA PRO A 52 -6.71 10.22 -4.92
C PRO A 52 -7.24 11.31 -5.86
N THR A 53 -6.85 12.56 -5.60
CA THR A 53 -7.34 13.74 -6.32
C THR A 53 -6.71 13.92 -7.71
N ALA A 54 -6.01 12.91 -8.24
CA ALA A 54 -5.36 12.99 -9.54
C ALA A 54 -6.38 12.68 -10.64
N GLU A 55 -6.91 13.74 -11.26
CA GLU A 55 -7.67 13.77 -12.53
C GLU A 55 -7.65 12.47 -13.34
N GLY A 56 -8.48 11.49 -12.96
CA GLY A 56 -8.82 10.27 -13.72
C GLY A 56 -7.70 9.30 -14.13
N ALA A 57 -6.42 9.63 -13.95
CA ALA A 57 -5.31 8.86 -14.52
C ALA A 57 -4.66 7.88 -13.54
N LEU A 58 -4.75 8.13 -12.23
CA LEU A 58 -4.22 7.25 -11.18
C LEU A 58 -5.35 6.86 -10.23
N THR A 59 -5.72 5.59 -10.26
CA THR A 59 -6.70 5.05 -9.31
C THR A 59 -6.05 4.86 -7.94
N ARG A 60 -6.87 4.73 -6.90
CA ARG A 60 -6.39 4.39 -5.55
C ARG A 60 -5.56 3.11 -5.54
N ARG A 61 -5.95 2.13 -6.36
CA ARG A 61 -5.25 0.86 -6.52
C ARG A 61 -3.88 1.05 -7.15
N ASP A 62 -3.74 1.94 -8.13
CA ASP A 62 -2.44 2.24 -8.76
C ASP A 62 -1.49 2.90 -7.76
N VAL A 63 -2.01 3.82 -6.93
CA VAL A 63 -1.25 4.46 -5.86
C VAL A 63 -0.79 3.42 -4.82
N ILE A 64 -1.68 2.56 -4.36
CA ILE A 64 -1.33 1.49 -3.39
C ILE A 64 -0.32 0.52 -4.02
N ALA A 65 -0.47 0.16 -5.30
CA ALA A 65 0.45 -0.73 -5.99
C ALA A 65 1.86 -0.13 -6.05
N SER A 66 1.98 1.14 -6.45
CA SER A 66 3.26 1.86 -6.46
C SER A 66 3.89 1.90 -5.06
N MET A 67 3.08 2.21 -4.03
CA MET A 67 3.57 2.25 -2.65
C MET A 67 4.02 0.87 -2.14
N ALA A 68 3.31 -0.20 -2.51
CA ALA A 68 3.71 -1.56 -2.17
C ALA A 68 5.03 -1.94 -2.84
N GLU A 69 5.23 -1.55 -4.10
CA GLU A 69 6.50 -1.73 -4.82
C GLU A 69 7.64 -0.92 -4.16
N ASP A 70 7.38 0.32 -3.74
CA ASP A 70 8.36 1.17 -3.04
C ASP A 70 8.73 0.61 -1.66
N VAL A 71 7.77 0.04 -0.92
CA VAL A 71 8.04 -0.64 0.37
C VAL A 71 8.86 -1.91 0.15
N LEU A 72 8.49 -2.73 -0.84
CA LEU A 72 9.17 -4.00 -1.14
C LEU A 72 10.58 -3.80 -1.70
N SER A 73 10.80 -2.73 -2.47
CA SER A 73 12.11 -2.35 -2.99
C SER A 73 12.97 -1.60 -1.98
N GLY A 74 12.36 -1.08 -0.90
CA GLY A 74 13.01 -0.23 0.09
C GLY A 74 13.15 1.24 -0.35
N ALA A 75 12.69 1.61 -1.55
CA ALA A 75 12.78 2.95 -2.10
C ALA A 75 12.07 4.01 -1.22
N ILE A 76 11.01 3.63 -0.50
CA ILE A 76 10.33 4.53 0.46
C ILE A 76 11.24 5.01 1.59
N TYR A 77 12.30 4.25 1.90
CA TYR A 77 13.27 4.58 2.94
C TYR A 77 14.51 5.28 2.37
N GLU A 78 14.80 5.13 1.08
CA GLU A 78 15.92 5.80 0.41
C GLU A 78 15.66 7.30 0.17
N ASP A 79 14.42 7.71 -0.09
CA ASP A 79 14.05 9.13 -0.24
C ASP A 79 14.03 9.90 1.09
N ARG A 80 14.09 9.18 2.23
CA ARG A 80 14.14 9.75 3.60
C ARG A 80 15.55 9.87 4.19
N ALA A 81 16.60 9.47 3.46
CA ALA A 81 18.00 9.47 3.90
C ALA A 81 18.77 10.76 3.58
#